data_AF-U1NCS9-F1
#
_entry.id   AF-U1NCS9-F1
#
_cell.length_a   1.000
_cell.length_b   1.000
_cell.length_c   1.000
_cell.angle_alpha   90.00
_cell.angle_beta   90.00
_cell.angle_gamma   90.00
#
_symmetry.space_group_name_H-M   'P 1'
#
loop_
_entity.id
_entity.type
_entity.pdbx_description
1 polymer ?
#
loop_
_entity_poly.entity_id
_entity_poly.type
_entity_poly.pdbx_seq_one_letter_code
_entity_poly.pdbx_strand_id
1 'polypeptide(L)'
;MAGPSPAELQQAVDQFPAPPDTEQFAEADALLNGTYTMIADSWYDTLQEYVEAYKSGTCLREDVLEHIESIPSFYLSDGAAPLRERKRQLIDAAEKTEVVTAVSQWYHQVRSLLADTPRDLTRFERMLHDFGYALAHVLFLGARTPEAVARRLRIAYQVVGVQIDETVRDGEAERTRFTCPYRDIAAEQRGDRWVCHEKLDRVDDGYVTYLGERGIDYQRPRACDNATQCHSTVARESPERKWPHMPPETVAAAMDIETPLLP
;
A
#
# COMPACT_ATOMS: atom_id res chain seq x y z
N MET A 1 -5.88 -9.94 -17.45
CA MET A 1 -5.52 -8.90 -16.48
C MET A 1 -4.47 -9.53 -15.60
N ALA A 2 -3.37 -8.83 -15.33
CA ALA A 2 -2.43 -9.30 -14.32
C ALA A 2 -3.07 -9.05 -12.95
N GLY A 3 -3.31 -10.12 -12.18
CA GLY A 3 -4.04 -10.06 -10.93
C GLY A 3 -4.66 -11.41 -10.57
N PRO A 4 -5.03 -11.62 -9.30
CA PRO A 4 -5.64 -12.86 -8.86
C PRO A 4 -6.99 -13.06 -9.56
N SER A 5 -7.42 -14.30 -9.75
CA SER A 5 -8.80 -14.51 -10.20
C SER A 5 -9.78 -13.94 -9.16
N PRO A 6 -10.97 -13.46 -9.56
CA PRO A 6 -11.95 -12.95 -8.60
C PRO A 6 -12.33 -13.97 -7.52
N ALA A 7 -12.33 -15.26 -7.85
CA ALA A 7 -12.59 -16.33 -6.89
C ALA A 7 -11.46 -16.50 -5.86
N GLU A 8 -10.20 -16.43 -6.29
CA GLU A 8 -9.04 -16.48 -5.38
C GLU A 8 -9.02 -15.27 -4.44
N LEU A 9 -9.31 -14.08 -4.96
CA LEU A 9 -9.37 -12.86 -4.15
C LEU A 9 -10.51 -12.92 -3.14
N GLN A 10 -11.73 -13.31 -3.56
CA GLN A 10 -12.86 -13.48 -2.66
C GLN A 10 -12.55 -14.49 -1.55
N GLN A 11 -11.98 -15.65 -1.92
CA GLN A 11 -11.63 -16.68 -0.95
C GLN A 11 -10.61 -16.19 0.10
N ALA A 12 -9.64 -15.38 -0.31
CA ALA A 12 -8.66 -14.80 0.61
C ALA A 12 -9.28 -13.73 1.52
N VAL A 13 -10.18 -12.90 0.98
CA VAL A 13 -10.89 -11.88 1.77
C VAL A 13 -11.85 -12.53 2.78
N ASP A 14 -12.59 -13.57 2.38
CA ASP A 14 -13.53 -14.31 3.24
C ASP A 14 -12.85 -15.01 4.43
N GLN A 15 -11.51 -15.18 4.39
CA GLN A 15 -10.72 -15.70 5.50
C GLN A 15 -10.38 -14.64 6.57
N PHE A 16 -10.99 -13.45 6.49
CA PHE A 16 -10.80 -12.41 7.49
C PHE A 16 -11.06 -12.96 8.90
N PRO A 17 -10.09 -12.81 9.83
CA PRO A 17 -10.27 -13.26 11.21
C PRO A 17 -11.34 -12.39 11.90
N ALA A 18 -12.57 -12.90 11.97
CA ALA A 18 -13.65 -12.18 12.62
C ALA A 18 -13.37 -12.00 14.13
N PRO A 19 -13.67 -10.83 14.70
CA PRO A 19 -13.47 -10.58 16.13
C PRO A 19 -14.34 -11.54 16.96
N PRO A 20 -13.76 -12.36 17.86
CA PRO A 20 -14.54 -13.26 18.70
C PRO A 20 -15.25 -12.48 19.81
N ASP A 21 -16.50 -12.86 20.10
CA ASP A 21 -17.29 -12.27 21.19
C ASP A 21 -16.82 -12.78 22.56
N THR A 22 -15.68 -12.25 23.02
CA THR A 22 -15.04 -12.63 24.29
C THR A 22 -14.48 -11.41 25.00
N GLU A 23 -14.47 -11.46 26.34
CA GLU A 23 -13.87 -10.40 27.17
C GLU A 23 -12.37 -10.24 26.88
N GLN A 24 -11.65 -11.34 26.63
CA GLN A 24 -10.23 -11.32 26.26
C GLN A 24 -9.97 -10.53 24.97
N PHE A 25 -10.86 -10.66 23.97
CA PHE A 25 -10.78 -9.86 22.76
C PHE A 25 -11.07 -8.39 23.03
N ALA A 26 -12.11 -8.07 23.82
CA ALA A 26 -12.44 -6.69 24.17
C ALA A 26 -11.27 -5.99 24.90
N GLU A 27 -10.58 -6.70 25.80
CA GLU A 27 -9.36 -6.20 26.44
C GLU A 27 -8.20 -6.01 25.46
N ALA A 28 -7.99 -6.98 24.54
CA ALA A 28 -6.94 -6.90 23.53
C ALA A 28 -7.18 -5.71 22.58
N ASP A 29 -8.41 -5.51 22.12
CA ASP A 29 -8.74 -4.40 21.23
C ASP A 29 -8.69 -3.05 21.95
N ALA A 30 -9.00 -3.00 23.25
CA ALA A 30 -8.79 -1.80 24.06
C ALA A 30 -7.31 -1.38 24.09
N LEU A 31 -6.36 -2.32 24.16
CA LEU A 31 -4.92 -2.03 24.03
C LEU A 31 -4.57 -1.47 22.64
N LEU A 32 -5.34 -1.86 21.62
CA LEU A 32 -5.23 -1.36 20.25
C LEU A 32 -6.11 -0.14 19.98
N ASN A 33 -6.66 0.52 21.01
CA ASN A 33 -7.55 1.68 20.90
C ASN A 33 -8.80 1.44 20.02
N GLY A 34 -9.34 0.23 20.00
CA GLY A 34 -10.51 -0.10 19.18
C GLY A 34 -10.21 -0.30 17.69
N THR A 35 -8.92 -0.37 17.31
CA THR A 35 -8.53 -0.45 15.90
C THR A 35 -9.06 -1.72 15.23
N TYR A 36 -9.05 -2.86 15.91
CA TYR A 36 -9.56 -4.10 15.35
C TYR A 36 -11.07 -3.98 15.10
N THR A 37 -11.84 -3.55 16.11
CA THR A 37 -13.29 -3.37 15.95
C THR A 37 -13.60 -2.40 14.80
N MET A 38 -12.85 -1.31 14.65
CA MET A 38 -13.01 -0.41 13.51
C MET A 38 -12.72 -1.09 12.15
N ILE A 39 -11.70 -1.95 12.07
CA ILE A 39 -11.44 -2.76 10.86
C ILE A 39 -12.67 -3.64 10.54
N ALA A 40 -13.15 -4.37 11.54
CA ALA A 40 -14.22 -5.36 11.37
C ALA A 40 -15.59 -4.71 11.06
N ASP A 41 -15.97 -3.66 11.79
CA ASP A 41 -17.33 -3.11 11.75
C ASP A 41 -17.56 -2.09 10.64
N SER A 42 -16.50 -1.49 10.10
CA SER A 42 -16.64 -0.36 9.17
C SER A 42 -15.84 -0.53 7.88
N TRP A 43 -14.60 -0.99 7.99
CA TRP A 43 -13.69 -1.03 6.85
C TRP A 43 -13.83 -2.33 6.04
N TYR A 44 -14.08 -3.46 6.72
CA TYR A 44 -14.16 -4.78 6.08
C TYR A 44 -15.38 -4.90 5.16
N ASP A 45 -16.54 -4.38 5.55
CA ASP A 45 -17.73 -4.33 4.69
C ASP A 45 -17.44 -3.57 3.39
N THR A 46 -16.75 -2.43 3.48
CA THR A 46 -16.32 -1.66 2.30
C THR A 46 -15.35 -2.47 1.42
N LEU A 47 -14.46 -3.28 2.02
CA LEU A 47 -13.59 -4.18 1.26
C LEU A 47 -14.41 -5.20 0.47
N GLN A 48 -15.46 -5.77 1.06
CA GLN A 48 -16.33 -6.72 0.36
C GLN A 48 -17.01 -6.08 -0.86
N GLU A 49 -17.44 -4.81 -0.75
CA GLU A 49 -17.98 -4.05 -1.88
C GLU A 49 -16.96 -3.90 -3.01
N TYR A 50 -15.70 -3.56 -2.68
CA TYR A 50 -14.62 -3.48 -3.67
C TYR A 50 -14.33 -4.82 -4.35
N VAL A 51 -14.38 -5.94 -3.62
CA VAL A 51 -14.16 -7.28 -4.21
C VAL A 51 -15.30 -7.66 -5.16
N GLU A 52 -16.55 -7.34 -4.84
CA GLU A 52 -17.68 -7.59 -5.75
C GLU A 52 -17.63 -6.65 -6.97
N ALA A 53 -17.21 -5.39 -6.79
CA ALA A 53 -16.95 -4.48 -7.90
C ALA A 53 -15.84 -5.01 -8.83
N TYR A 54 -14.78 -5.59 -8.25
CA TYR A 54 -13.69 -6.21 -9.00
C TYR A 54 -14.17 -7.42 -9.80
N LYS A 55 -14.97 -8.28 -9.15
CA LYS A 55 -15.58 -9.47 -9.77
C LYS A 55 -16.54 -9.11 -10.91
N SER A 56 -17.28 -8.02 -10.79
CA SER A 56 -18.16 -7.49 -11.85
C SER A 56 -17.42 -6.70 -12.93
N GLY A 57 -16.11 -6.44 -12.75
CA GLY A 57 -15.28 -5.67 -13.68
C GLY A 57 -15.57 -4.17 -13.66
N THR A 58 -16.19 -3.67 -12.58
CA THR A 58 -16.54 -2.25 -12.40
C THR A 58 -15.48 -1.48 -11.62
N CYS A 59 -14.53 -2.16 -10.96
CA CYS A 59 -13.31 -1.58 -10.44
C CYS A 59 -12.07 -2.40 -10.85
N LEU A 60 -10.90 -1.77 -10.74
CA LEU A 60 -9.62 -2.38 -11.04
C LEU A 60 -9.03 -3.07 -9.80
N ARG A 61 -8.05 -3.95 -10.00
CA ARG A 61 -7.32 -4.62 -8.90
C ARG A 61 -6.66 -3.58 -7.97
N GLU A 62 -6.18 -2.50 -8.57
CA GLU A 62 -5.50 -1.38 -7.93
C GLU A 62 -6.42 -0.65 -6.95
N ASP A 63 -7.71 -0.50 -7.30
CA ASP A 63 -8.72 0.10 -6.41
C ASP A 63 -8.88 -0.78 -5.14
N VAL A 64 -8.87 -2.11 -5.28
CA VAL A 64 -8.93 -3.04 -4.13
C VAL A 64 -7.65 -2.98 -3.29
N LEU A 65 -6.48 -2.97 -3.92
CA LEU A 65 -5.19 -2.90 -3.23
C LEU A 65 -5.06 -1.63 -2.40
N GLU A 66 -5.51 -0.49 -2.94
CA GLU A 66 -5.51 0.77 -2.20
C GLU A 66 -6.41 0.69 -0.96
N HIS A 67 -7.61 0.13 -1.11
CA HIS A 67 -8.48 -0.06 0.06
C HIS A 67 -7.81 -0.94 1.11
N ILE A 68 -7.18 -2.06 0.69
CA ILE A 68 -6.36 -2.92 1.56
C ILE A 68 -5.27 -2.14 2.29
N GLU A 69 -4.50 -1.31 1.60
CA GLU A 69 -3.41 -0.52 2.20
C GLU A 69 -3.90 0.64 3.08
N SER A 70 -5.16 1.08 2.90
CA SER A 70 -5.83 2.06 3.74
C SER A 70 -6.38 1.50 5.05
N ILE A 71 -6.16 0.20 5.32
CA ILE A 71 -6.64 -0.48 6.52
C ILE A 71 -6.38 0.35 7.79
N PRO A 72 -7.40 0.54 8.65
CA PRO A 72 -7.21 1.24 9.91
C PRO A 72 -6.06 0.62 10.70
N SER A 73 -5.20 1.47 11.24
CA SER A 73 -3.89 1.04 11.72
C SER A 73 -3.58 1.57 13.11
N PHE A 74 -2.96 0.72 13.92
CA PHE A 74 -2.42 1.09 15.23
C PHE A 74 -0.94 1.46 15.10
N TYR A 75 -0.63 2.75 15.24
CA TYR A 75 0.72 3.29 15.05
C TYR A 75 1.67 2.88 16.18
N LEU A 76 2.88 2.45 15.81
CA LEU A 76 3.96 2.02 16.70
C LEU A 76 5.14 3.01 16.73
N SER A 77 5.06 4.07 15.92
CA SER A 77 5.96 5.21 15.95
C SER A 77 5.23 6.51 15.69
N ASP A 78 5.85 7.61 16.08
CA ASP A 78 5.52 8.95 15.63
C ASP A 78 6.65 9.44 14.73
N GLY A 79 6.43 9.36 13.41
CA GLY A 79 7.48 9.48 12.40
C GLY A 79 8.64 8.52 12.69
N ALA A 80 9.86 9.06 12.79
CA ALA A 80 11.07 8.28 13.09
C ALA A 80 11.17 7.83 14.56
N ALA A 81 10.41 8.42 15.49
CA ALA A 81 10.49 8.15 16.92
C ALA A 81 9.68 6.90 17.30
N PRO A 82 10.32 5.82 17.82
CA PRO A 82 9.60 4.62 18.23
C PRO A 82 8.75 4.87 19.49
N LEU A 83 7.50 4.39 19.49
CA LEU A 83 6.60 4.48 20.65
C LEU A 83 6.65 3.15 21.42
N ARG A 84 7.63 3.01 22.32
CA ARG A 84 7.89 1.76 23.07
C ARG A 84 6.66 1.23 23.80
N GLU A 85 5.85 2.10 24.39
CA GLU A 85 4.63 1.68 25.10
C GLU A 85 3.62 1.06 24.14
N ARG A 86 3.42 1.66 22.96
CA ARG A 86 2.52 1.12 21.94
C ARG A 86 3.00 -0.22 21.38
N LYS A 87 4.32 -0.37 21.21
CA LYS A 87 4.91 -1.67 20.84
C LYS A 87 4.58 -2.74 21.89
N ARG A 88 4.70 -2.43 23.20
CA ARG A 88 4.33 -3.36 24.27
C ARG A 88 2.83 -3.68 24.27
N GLN A 89 1.98 -2.66 24.13
CA GLN A 89 0.52 -2.84 24.04
C GLN A 89 0.12 -3.80 22.90
N LEU A 90 0.78 -3.71 21.74
CA LEU A 90 0.55 -4.64 20.64
C LEU A 90 0.96 -6.08 20.99
N ILE A 91 2.11 -6.26 21.64
CA ILE A 91 2.58 -7.58 22.07
C ILE A 91 1.62 -8.17 23.11
N ASP A 92 1.26 -7.39 24.13
CA ASP A 92 0.31 -7.79 25.17
C ASP A 92 -1.08 -8.16 24.58
N ALA A 93 -1.54 -7.42 23.56
CA ALA A 93 -2.77 -7.73 22.84
C ALA A 93 -2.68 -9.06 22.08
N ALA A 94 -1.55 -9.34 21.43
CA ALA A 94 -1.32 -10.58 20.70
C ALA A 94 -1.15 -11.80 21.62
N GLU A 95 -0.64 -11.60 22.84
CA GLU A 95 -0.60 -12.65 23.87
C GLU A 95 -1.99 -13.00 24.43
N LYS A 96 -2.88 -12.00 24.50
CA LYS A 96 -4.27 -12.20 24.95
C LYS A 96 -5.11 -12.96 23.93
N THR A 97 -4.88 -12.74 22.63
CA THR A 97 -5.65 -13.41 21.58
C THR A 97 -4.88 -13.56 20.28
N GLU A 98 -4.93 -14.77 19.72
CA GLU A 98 -4.23 -15.10 18.47
C GLU A 98 -4.77 -14.35 17.25
N VAL A 99 -6.00 -13.82 17.32
CA VAL A 99 -6.63 -13.12 16.20
C VAL A 99 -5.91 -11.82 15.82
N VAL A 100 -5.21 -11.18 16.76
CA VAL A 100 -4.40 -9.97 16.48
C VAL A 100 -3.25 -10.30 15.52
N THR A 101 -2.59 -11.44 15.74
CA THR A 101 -1.55 -11.95 14.83
C THR A 101 -2.17 -12.44 13.52
N ALA A 102 -3.31 -13.14 13.59
CA ALA A 102 -4.00 -13.64 12.41
C ALA A 102 -4.39 -12.51 11.44
N VAL A 103 -4.80 -11.34 11.92
CA VAL A 103 -5.13 -10.19 11.05
C VAL A 103 -3.90 -9.69 10.28
N SER A 104 -2.72 -9.66 10.91
CA SER A 104 -1.48 -9.27 10.20
C SER A 104 -1.13 -10.29 9.11
N GLN A 105 -1.29 -11.59 9.40
CA GLN A 105 -1.05 -12.65 8.42
C GLN A 105 -2.04 -12.57 7.24
N TRP A 106 -3.33 -12.41 7.55
CA TRP A 106 -4.38 -12.22 6.56
C TRP A 106 -4.12 -10.98 5.69
N TYR A 107 -3.77 -9.85 6.30
CA TYR A 107 -3.44 -8.61 5.60
C TYR A 107 -2.30 -8.84 4.59
N HIS A 108 -1.19 -9.45 5.02
CA HIS A 108 -0.07 -9.73 4.14
C HIS A 108 -0.43 -10.73 3.03
N GLN A 109 -1.25 -11.73 3.32
CA GLN A 109 -1.71 -12.69 2.33
C GLN A 109 -2.54 -11.99 1.24
N VAL A 110 -3.59 -11.26 1.60
CA VAL A 110 -4.45 -10.55 0.65
C VAL A 110 -3.64 -9.50 -0.12
N ARG A 111 -2.81 -8.74 0.58
CA ARG A 111 -1.93 -7.75 -0.05
C ARG A 111 -0.96 -8.41 -1.04
N SER A 112 -0.40 -9.58 -0.72
CA SER A 112 0.54 -10.28 -1.62
C SER A 112 -0.13 -10.81 -2.90
N LEU A 113 -1.40 -11.22 -2.82
CA LEU A 113 -2.18 -11.63 -3.98
C LEU A 113 -2.45 -10.44 -4.91
N LEU A 114 -2.67 -9.27 -4.32
CA LEU A 114 -2.93 -8.05 -5.06
C LEU A 114 -1.64 -7.39 -5.54
N ALA A 115 -0.55 -7.41 -4.78
CA ALA A 115 0.72 -6.79 -5.15
C ALA A 115 1.32 -7.51 -6.35
N ASP A 116 1.79 -6.74 -7.33
CA ASP A 116 2.40 -7.30 -8.53
C ASP A 116 3.65 -8.12 -8.16
N THR A 117 3.64 -9.42 -8.50
CA THR A 117 4.85 -10.23 -8.50
C THR A 117 5.40 -10.24 -9.93
N PRO A 118 6.71 -9.97 -10.17
CA PRO A 118 7.30 -9.92 -11.53
C PRO A 118 7.07 -11.18 -12.40
N ARG A 119 6.71 -12.30 -11.75
CA ARG A 119 6.43 -13.59 -12.40
C ARG A 119 5.08 -13.61 -13.12
N ASP A 120 4.10 -12.83 -12.65
CA ASP A 120 2.72 -12.84 -13.17
C ASP A 120 2.51 -11.87 -14.34
N LEU A 121 3.52 -11.05 -14.62
CA LEU A 121 3.54 -10.12 -15.76
C LEU A 121 3.63 -10.88 -17.09
N THR A 122 2.92 -10.39 -18.11
CA THR A 122 3.16 -10.78 -19.50
C THR A 122 4.57 -10.38 -19.95
N ARG A 123 5.07 -10.95 -21.05
CA ARG A 123 6.38 -10.56 -21.62
C ARG A 123 6.44 -9.06 -21.94
N PHE A 124 5.32 -8.49 -22.40
CA PHE A 124 5.24 -7.07 -22.72
C PHE A 124 5.28 -6.21 -21.44
N GLU A 125 4.57 -6.59 -20.39
CA GLU A 125 4.59 -5.86 -19.12
C GLU A 125 5.94 -5.94 -18.42
N ARG A 126 6.63 -7.09 -18.48
CA ARG A 126 8.04 -7.18 -18.04
C ARG A 126 8.94 -6.24 -18.82
N MET A 127 8.76 -6.14 -20.14
CA MET A 127 9.53 -5.21 -20.95
C MET A 127 9.27 -3.74 -20.54
N LEU A 128 8.02 -3.38 -20.24
CA LEU A 128 7.68 -2.04 -19.73
C LEU A 128 8.31 -1.76 -18.37
N HIS A 129 8.27 -2.74 -17.47
CA HIS A 129 8.98 -2.69 -16.19
C HIS A 129 10.47 -2.46 -16.37
N ASP A 130 11.15 -3.29 -17.17
CA ASP A 130 12.59 -3.21 -17.39
C ASP A 130 12.98 -1.88 -18.06
N PHE A 131 12.12 -1.39 -18.97
CA PHE A 131 12.26 -0.06 -19.56
C PHE A 131 12.17 1.04 -18.50
N GLY A 132 11.17 0.98 -17.61
CA GLY A 132 11.02 1.91 -16.50
C GLY A 132 12.23 1.90 -15.56
N TYR A 133 12.70 0.72 -15.18
CA TYR A 133 13.87 0.55 -14.32
C TYR A 133 15.15 1.11 -14.98
N ALA A 134 15.35 0.88 -16.27
CA ALA A 134 16.46 1.47 -17.03
C ALA A 134 16.34 3.00 -17.12
N LEU A 135 15.15 3.53 -17.39
CA LEU A 135 14.89 4.96 -17.45
C LEU A 135 15.09 5.65 -16.09
N ALA A 136 14.78 4.95 -14.99
CA ALA A 136 14.96 5.42 -13.61
C ALA A 136 16.41 5.84 -13.32
N HIS A 137 17.38 5.11 -13.88
CA HIS A 137 18.80 5.42 -13.72
C HIS A 137 19.17 6.80 -14.26
N VAL A 138 18.55 7.20 -15.37
CA VAL A 138 18.76 8.50 -16.00
C VAL A 138 17.92 9.56 -15.30
N LEU A 139 16.62 9.29 -15.13
CA LEU A 139 15.65 10.22 -14.56
C LEU A 139 16.03 10.65 -13.13
N PHE A 140 16.46 9.70 -12.31
CA PHE A 140 16.79 9.93 -10.90
C PHE A 140 18.29 10.06 -10.63
N LEU A 141 19.11 10.29 -11.65
CA LEU A 141 20.55 10.45 -11.48
C LEU A 141 20.89 11.58 -10.49
N GLY A 142 21.43 11.24 -9.32
CA GLY A 142 21.74 12.21 -8.26
C GLY A 142 20.57 12.67 -7.37
N ALA A 143 19.36 12.12 -7.54
CA ALA A 143 18.27 12.37 -6.58
C ALA A 143 18.42 11.38 -5.42
N ARG A 144 18.66 11.91 -4.23
CA ARG A 144 18.86 11.12 -3.00
C ARG A 144 17.85 11.43 -1.91
N THR A 145 16.92 12.34 -2.19
CA THR A 145 15.88 12.77 -1.25
C THR A 145 14.50 12.60 -1.88
N PRO A 146 13.46 12.31 -1.08
CA PRO A 146 12.08 12.22 -1.57
C PRO A 146 11.66 13.44 -2.38
N GLU A 147 12.00 14.64 -1.92
CA GLU A 147 11.74 15.89 -2.64
C GLU A 147 12.37 15.92 -4.05
N ALA A 148 13.65 15.52 -4.17
CA ALA A 148 14.33 15.54 -5.46
C ALA A 148 13.74 14.53 -6.44
N VAL A 149 13.32 13.37 -5.92
CA VAL A 149 12.62 12.33 -6.70
C VAL A 149 11.24 12.82 -7.15
N ALA A 150 10.42 13.32 -6.24
CA ALA A 150 9.09 13.85 -6.54
C ALA A 150 9.13 14.97 -7.60
N ARG A 151 10.13 15.87 -7.50
CA ARG A 151 10.36 16.92 -8.50
C ARG A 151 10.65 16.35 -9.89
N ARG A 152 11.43 15.27 -9.99
CA ARG A 152 11.77 14.64 -11.27
C ARG A 152 10.62 13.82 -11.83
N LEU A 153 9.85 13.15 -10.98
CA LEU A 153 8.60 12.50 -11.37
C LEU A 153 7.63 13.50 -11.99
N ARG A 154 7.45 14.69 -11.39
CA ARG A 154 6.62 15.74 -11.98
C ARG A 154 7.09 16.17 -13.36
N ILE A 155 8.39 16.34 -13.57
CA ILE A 155 8.93 16.66 -14.90
C ILE A 155 8.62 15.54 -15.88
N ALA A 156 8.84 14.27 -15.50
CA ALA A 156 8.53 13.13 -16.35
C ALA A 156 7.04 13.07 -16.73
N TYR A 157 6.15 13.27 -15.75
CA TYR A 157 4.70 13.37 -15.96
C TYR A 157 4.32 14.49 -16.91
N GLN A 158 4.84 15.70 -16.69
CA GLN A 158 4.56 16.86 -17.55
C GLN A 158 5.04 16.63 -19.00
N VAL A 159 6.17 15.95 -19.18
CA VAL A 159 6.70 15.60 -20.52
C VAL A 159 5.75 14.68 -21.28
N VAL A 160 5.04 13.79 -20.59
CA VAL A 160 4.01 12.93 -21.18
C VAL A 160 2.61 13.58 -21.13
N GLY A 161 2.53 14.89 -20.92
CA GLY A 161 1.26 15.63 -20.99
C GLY A 161 0.34 15.47 -19.79
N VAL A 162 0.81 14.89 -18.69
CA VAL A 162 0.07 14.88 -17.41
C VAL A 162 0.06 16.28 -16.81
N GLN A 163 -1.13 16.75 -16.42
CA GLN A 163 -1.31 18.04 -15.78
C GLN A 163 -1.16 17.91 -14.26
N ILE A 164 -0.16 18.56 -13.67
CA ILE A 164 -0.01 18.60 -12.22
C ILE A 164 -0.99 19.62 -11.64
N ASP A 165 -1.85 19.17 -10.74
CA ASP A 165 -2.91 20.01 -10.15
C ASP A 165 -2.49 20.54 -8.78
N GLU A 166 -1.92 19.70 -7.93
CA GLU A 166 -1.55 20.05 -6.56
C GLU A 166 -0.31 19.26 -6.09
N THR A 167 0.49 19.89 -5.22
CA THR A 167 1.52 19.19 -4.45
C THR A 167 1.35 19.51 -2.97
N VAL A 168 1.18 18.48 -2.15
CA VAL A 168 1.06 18.60 -0.70
C VAL A 168 2.29 17.96 -0.07
N ARG A 169 2.93 18.67 0.86
CA ARG A 169 3.98 18.10 1.71
C ARG A 169 3.43 17.80 3.08
N ASP A 170 3.75 16.61 3.57
CA ASP A 170 3.49 16.18 4.93
C ASP A 170 4.77 15.55 5.50
N GLY A 171 5.47 16.29 6.34
CA GLY A 171 6.79 15.90 6.85
C GLY A 171 7.82 15.65 5.72
N GLU A 172 8.36 14.43 5.67
CA GLU A 172 9.30 13.99 4.62
C GLU A 172 8.60 13.37 3.40
N ALA A 173 7.27 13.25 3.42
CA ALA A 173 6.47 12.76 2.31
C ALA A 173 5.96 13.91 1.44
N GLU A 174 6.00 13.70 0.12
CA GLU A 174 5.42 14.61 -0.87
C GLU A 174 4.38 13.85 -1.69
N ARG A 175 3.14 14.31 -1.63
CA ARG A 175 2.02 13.84 -2.44
C ARG A 175 1.83 14.78 -3.62
N THR A 176 1.80 14.24 -4.83
CA THR A 176 1.49 14.97 -6.07
C THR A 176 0.16 14.48 -6.60
N ARG A 177 -0.80 15.40 -6.78
CA ARG A 177 -2.08 15.17 -7.46
C ARG A 177 -2.02 15.72 -8.88
N PHE A 178 -2.61 14.99 -9.81
CA PHE A 178 -2.52 15.33 -11.23
C PHE A 178 -3.67 14.71 -12.03
N THR A 179 -3.94 15.29 -13.19
CA THR A 179 -4.91 14.81 -14.16
C THR A 179 -4.19 14.14 -15.33
N CYS A 180 -4.50 12.87 -15.58
CA CYS A 180 -3.90 12.08 -16.65
C CYS A 180 -4.72 12.19 -17.96
N PRO A 181 -4.11 12.59 -19.09
CA PRO A 181 -4.83 12.73 -20.37
C PRO A 181 -5.22 11.38 -20.98
N TYR A 182 -4.72 10.27 -20.41
CA TYR A 182 -4.89 8.93 -20.95
C TYR A 182 -6.06 8.16 -20.31
N ARG A 183 -6.81 8.79 -19.38
CA ARG A 183 -7.87 8.18 -18.59
C ARG A 183 -8.94 7.50 -19.43
N ASP A 184 -9.38 8.16 -20.50
CA ASP A 184 -10.50 7.70 -21.33
C ASP A 184 -10.06 6.84 -22.52
N ILE A 185 -8.75 6.60 -22.68
CA ILE A 185 -8.24 5.81 -23.79
C ILE A 185 -8.68 4.35 -23.60
N ALA A 186 -9.44 3.85 -24.56
CA ALA A 186 -10.05 2.52 -24.57
C ALA A 186 -11.06 2.24 -23.45
N ALA A 187 -11.58 3.29 -22.79
CA ALA A 187 -12.58 3.20 -21.73
C ALA A 187 -13.81 2.35 -22.13
N GLU A 188 -14.35 2.60 -23.34
CA GLU A 188 -15.52 1.88 -23.86
C GLU A 188 -15.30 0.36 -24.06
N GLN A 189 -14.05 -0.10 -24.17
CA GLN A 189 -13.71 -1.48 -24.54
C GLN A 189 -13.05 -2.27 -23.42
N ARG A 190 -12.34 -1.58 -22.52
CA ARG A 190 -11.46 -2.18 -21.51
C ARG A 190 -11.70 -1.64 -20.10
N GLY A 191 -12.70 -0.76 -19.93
CA GLY A 191 -12.93 -0.01 -18.71
C GLY A 191 -12.09 1.26 -18.66
N ASP A 192 -12.57 2.26 -17.94
CA ASP A 192 -11.84 3.49 -17.68
C ASP A 192 -10.45 3.18 -17.12
N ARG A 193 -9.50 4.09 -17.36
CA ARG A 193 -8.19 4.06 -16.69
C ARG A 193 -7.28 2.87 -17.08
N TRP A 194 -7.70 1.99 -17.99
CA TRP A 194 -6.92 0.81 -18.39
C TRP A 194 -5.52 1.17 -18.90
N VAL A 195 -5.39 2.15 -19.80
CA VAL A 195 -4.05 2.51 -20.32
C VAL A 195 -3.14 3.04 -19.21
N CYS A 196 -3.65 3.93 -18.36
CA CYS A 196 -2.81 4.51 -17.30
C CYS A 196 -2.51 3.51 -16.18
N HIS A 197 -3.51 2.85 -15.59
CA HIS A 197 -3.32 2.03 -14.38
C HIS A 197 -2.99 0.56 -14.64
N GLU A 198 -3.16 0.04 -15.86
CA GLU A 198 -2.74 -1.34 -16.17
C GLU A 198 -1.46 -1.39 -17.02
N LYS A 199 -1.20 -0.39 -17.88
CA LYS A 199 -0.04 -0.41 -18.80
C LYS A 199 1.04 0.60 -18.44
N LEU A 200 0.72 1.89 -18.29
CA LEU A 200 1.74 2.88 -17.95
C LEU A 200 2.30 2.67 -16.54
N ASP A 201 1.46 2.20 -15.63
CA ASP A 201 1.84 1.77 -14.28
C ASP A 201 2.97 0.72 -14.25
N ARG A 202 3.16 -0.05 -15.33
CA ARG A 202 4.26 -1.01 -15.44
C ARG A 202 5.61 -0.33 -15.64
N VAL A 203 5.65 0.83 -16.29
CA VAL A 203 6.86 1.65 -16.37
C VAL A 203 7.17 2.21 -14.98
N ASP A 204 6.14 2.66 -14.26
CA ASP A 204 6.29 3.16 -12.90
C ASP A 204 6.74 2.09 -11.91
N ASP A 205 6.35 0.81 -12.07
CA ASP A 205 6.89 -0.30 -11.27
C ASP A 205 8.42 -0.41 -11.36
N GLY A 206 8.98 -0.11 -12.53
CA GLY A 206 10.41 -0.03 -12.71
C GLY A 206 11.04 1.09 -11.88
N TYR A 207 10.35 2.24 -11.74
CA TYR A 207 10.77 3.32 -10.85
C TYR A 207 10.66 2.92 -9.39
N VAL A 208 9.55 2.26 -8.99
CA VAL A 208 9.34 1.75 -7.63
C VAL A 208 10.49 0.84 -7.22
N THR A 209 10.84 -0.14 -8.06
CA THR A 209 11.96 -1.06 -7.81
C THR A 209 13.28 -0.31 -7.66
N TYR A 210 13.61 0.58 -8.60
CA TYR A 210 14.85 1.36 -8.55
C TYR A 210 14.97 2.25 -7.30
N LEU A 211 13.87 2.89 -6.88
CA LEU A 211 13.84 3.81 -5.75
C LEU A 211 13.85 3.07 -4.41
N GLY A 212 13.16 1.92 -4.32
CA GLY A 212 13.18 1.04 -3.14
C GLY A 212 14.59 0.53 -2.81
N GLU A 213 15.37 0.12 -3.81
CA GLU A 213 16.80 -0.22 -3.64
C GLU A 213 17.65 0.90 -3.01
N ARG A 214 17.13 2.14 -3.00
CA ARG A 214 17.79 3.35 -2.50
C ARG A 214 17.10 3.93 -1.26
N GLY A 215 16.19 3.19 -0.63
CA GLY A 215 15.50 3.59 0.60
C GLY A 215 14.51 4.73 0.39
N ILE A 216 13.89 4.81 -0.79
CA ILE A 216 12.84 5.78 -1.11
C ILE A 216 11.58 5.00 -1.44
N ASP A 217 10.54 5.20 -0.63
CA ASP A 217 9.21 4.65 -0.89
C ASP A 217 8.51 5.54 -1.91
N TYR A 218 8.37 5.03 -3.13
CA TYR A 218 7.57 5.64 -4.17
C TYR A 218 6.28 4.86 -4.36
N GLN A 219 5.16 5.50 -4.03
CA GLN A 219 3.84 5.01 -4.33
C GLN A 219 3.38 5.62 -5.66
N ARG A 220 3.44 4.78 -6.70
CA ARG A 220 2.89 5.09 -8.03
C ARG A 220 1.40 5.42 -7.97
N PRO A 221 0.81 6.01 -9.01
CA PRO A 221 -0.58 6.44 -9.01
C PRO A 221 -1.57 5.28 -8.86
N ARG A 222 -2.38 5.24 -7.79
CA ARG A 222 -3.32 4.13 -7.52
C ARG A 222 -4.78 4.56 -7.67
N ALA A 223 -5.26 5.49 -6.86
CA ALA A 223 -6.58 6.10 -7.04
C ALA A 223 -6.52 7.29 -7.97
N CYS A 224 -7.57 7.38 -8.78
CA CYS A 224 -8.18 8.67 -9.00
C CYS A 224 -9.39 8.72 -8.06
N ASP A 225 -9.56 9.78 -7.28
CA ASP A 225 -10.81 9.97 -6.54
C ASP A 225 -11.98 9.95 -7.55
N ASN A 226 -13.25 9.95 -7.13
CA ASN A 226 -14.35 10.06 -8.11
C ASN A 226 -14.27 11.37 -8.96
N ALA A 227 -13.29 12.23 -8.68
CA ALA A 227 -12.82 13.31 -9.52
C ALA A 227 -11.76 12.85 -10.55
N THR A 228 -11.44 13.70 -11.50
CA THR A 228 -10.52 13.38 -12.61
C THR A 228 -9.05 13.21 -12.18
N GLN A 229 -8.76 13.26 -10.89
CA GLN A 229 -7.43 13.50 -10.34
C GLN A 229 -6.86 12.23 -9.73
N CYS A 230 -5.67 11.84 -10.16
CA CYS A 230 -4.93 10.72 -9.60
C CYS A 230 -3.78 11.25 -8.74
N HIS A 231 -3.20 10.43 -7.88
CA HIS A 231 -2.15 10.90 -6.98
C HIS A 231 -1.02 9.89 -6.78
N SER A 232 0.20 10.40 -6.67
CA SER A 232 1.39 9.63 -6.31
C SER A 232 2.05 10.20 -5.07
N THR A 233 2.69 9.34 -4.27
CA THR A 233 3.39 9.76 -3.04
C THR A 233 4.85 9.34 -3.10
N VAL A 234 5.76 10.21 -2.66
CA VAL A 234 7.17 9.88 -2.46
C VAL A 234 7.53 10.19 -1.02
N ALA A 235 8.06 9.20 -0.31
CA ALA A 235 8.57 9.35 1.04
C ALA A 235 9.94 8.69 1.15
N ARG A 236 10.66 8.97 2.23
CA ARG A 236 11.78 8.11 2.60
C ARG A 236 11.18 6.79 3.06
N GLU A 237 11.76 5.68 2.62
CA GLU A 237 11.31 4.38 3.09
C GLU A 237 11.53 4.32 4.60
N SER A 238 10.43 4.35 5.34
CA SER A 238 10.40 4.04 6.75
C SER A 238 9.78 2.66 6.85
N PRO A 239 10.35 1.75 7.66
CA PRO A 239 9.65 0.52 8.01
C PRO A 239 8.24 0.90 8.44
N GLU A 240 7.21 0.25 7.91
CA GLU A 240 5.82 0.51 8.28
C GLU A 240 5.66 0.17 9.77
N ARG A 241 5.77 1.17 10.63
CA ARG A 241 5.71 0.99 12.09
C ARG A 241 4.27 1.13 12.55
N LYS A 242 3.39 0.26 12.04
CA LYS A 242 1.98 0.22 12.39
C LYS A 242 1.44 -1.21 12.25
N TRP A 243 0.54 -1.62 13.11
CA TRP A 243 -0.23 -2.86 12.94
C TRP A 243 -1.49 -2.55 12.11
N PRO A 244 -1.93 -3.41 11.17
CA PRO A 244 -1.47 -4.79 10.91
C PRO A 244 -0.33 -4.95 9.90
N HIS A 245 0.28 -3.85 9.44
CA HIS A 245 1.40 -3.88 8.48
C HIS A 245 2.68 -4.51 9.04
N MET A 246 2.92 -4.35 10.34
CA MET A 246 4.03 -4.97 11.05
C MET A 246 3.46 -5.99 12.06
N PRO A 247 3.70 -7.29 11.85
CA PRO A 247 3.18 -8.33 12.73
C PRO A 247 3.75 -8.22 14.15
N PRO A 248 2.98 -8.59 15.20
CA PRO A 248 3.42 -8.53 16.60
C PRO A 248 4.77 -9.22 16.85
N GLU A 249 5.02 -10.36 16.22
CA GLU A 249 6.27 -11.13 16.32
C GLU A 249 7.48 -10.35 15.78
N THR A 250 7.29 -9.54 14.74
CA THR A 250 8.35 -8.68 14.19
C THR A 250 8.66 -7.54 15.15
N VAL A 251 7.63 -7.01 15.81
CA VAL A 251 7.79 -5.96 16.82
C VAL A 251 8.52 -6.48 18.05
N ALA A 252 8.16 -7.66 18.54
CA ALA A 252 8.83 -8.33 19.66
C ALA A 252 10.33 -8.54 19.38
N ALA A 253 10.66 -9.13 18.22
CA ALA A 253 12.04 -9.34 17.82
C ALA A 253 12.84 -8.03 17.71
N ALA A 254 12.22 -6.95 17.19
CA ALA A 254 12.85 -5.64 17.12
C ALA A 254 13.08 -5.00 18.50
N MET A 255 12.17 -5.22 19.47
CA MET A 255 12.32 -4.73 20.84
C MET A 255 13.45 -5.45 21.60
N ASP A 256 13.63 -6.74 21.37
CA ASP A 256 14.72 -7.52 21.98
C ASP A 256 16.10 -7.02 21.52
N ILE A 257 16.21 -6.60 20.26
CA ILE A 257 17.45 -6.00 19.71
C ILE A 257 17.69 -4.58 20.26
N GLU A 258 16.62 -3.81 20.51
CA GLU A 258 16.70 -2.45 21.08
C GLU A 258 17.01 -2.42 22.59
N THR A 259 16.97 -3.57 23.27
CA THR A 259 17.30 -3.70 24.70
C THR A 259 18.81 -3.87 24.85
N PRO A 260 19.55 -2.94 25.47
CA PRO A 260 20.97 -3.15 25.72
C PRO A 260 21.12 -4.38 26.62
N LEU A 261 21.97 -5.33 26.21
CA LEU A 261 22.57 -6.30 27.13
C LEU A 261 23.29 -5.49 28.21
N LEU A 262 22.60 -5.21 29.32
CA LEU A 262 23.26 -4.67 30.51
C LEU A 262 24.12 -5.79 31.11
N PRO A 263 25.40 -5.51 31.42
CA PRO A 263 26.30 -6.46 32.06
C PRO A 263 25.91 -6.77 33.51
#